data_AF-A0A453BK88-F1
#
_entry.id   AF-A0A453BK88-F1
#
_cell.length_a   1.000
_cell.length_b   1.000
_cell.length_c   1.000
_cell.angle_alpha   90.00
_cell.angle_beta   90.00
_cell.angle_gamma   90.00
#
_symmetry.space_group_name_H-M   'P 1'
#
loop_
_entity.id
_entity.type
_entity.pdbx_description
1 polymer ?
#
loop_
_entity_poly.entity_id
_entity_poly.type
_entity_poly.pdbx_seq_one_letter_code
_entity_poly.pdbx_strand_id
1 'polypeptide(L)'
;MIEEGSIDDRDTFLHAVRDILSSYSGSQTMTPTYVSACALVEQISELEDELHCYQHELENVLPRERGRFIDEQCRMVQTLEQILSVPVTHMLPKFTPWPLAQALEELEMISYEVYASVNEVTMAREEKTKMLQQPSRNAQQERRVFADFFCHPGRLENQVRELTSRVRGIPE
;
A
#
# COMPACT_ATOMS: atom_id res chain seq x y z
N MET A 1 -1.38 51.43 -53.70
CA MET A 1 -2.24 50.27 -53.96
C MET A 1 -2.92 49.97 -52.64
N ILE A 2 -4.23 50.18 -52.56
CA ILE A 2 -5.00 49.76 -51.39
C ILE A 2 -5.17 48.26 -51.56
N GLU A 3 -4.62 47.48 -50.64
CA GLU A 3 -4.77 46.02 -50.61
C GLU A 3 -6.26 45.70 -50.49
N GLU A 4 -6.77 44.85 -51.38
CA GLU A 4 -8.18 44.43 -51.37
C GLU A 4 -8.56 43.89 -49.99
N GLY A 5 -9.51 44.55 -49.32
CA GLY A 5 -10.06 44.11 -48.05
C GLY A 5 -9.60 44.88 -46.81
N SER A 6 -8.86 45.98 -46.95
CA SER A 6 -8.54 46.90 -45.85
C SER A 6 -9.80 47.57 -45.27
N ILE A 7 -9.94 47.61 -43.95
CA ILE A 7 -10.96 48.45 -43.30
C ILE A 7 -10.51 49.93 -43.38
N ASP A 8 -11.42 50.82 -43.79
CA ASP A 8 -11.17 52.28 -43.82
C ASP A 8 -11.00 52.80 -42.38
N ASP A 9 -9.95 53.57 -42.11
CA ASP A 9 -9.68 54.20 -40.80
C ASP A 9 -10.83 55.10 -40.30
N ARG A 10 -11.72 55.53 -41.20
CA ARG A 10 -12.92 56.30 -40.88
C ARG A 10 -14.10 55.43 -40.43
N ASP A 11 -14.03 54.11 -40.61
CA ASP A 11 -15.08 53.17 -40.22
C ASP A 11 -14.98 52.83 -38.73
N THR A 12 -15.54 53.71 -37.90
CA THR A 12 -15.57 53.55 -36.45
C THR A 12 -16.28 52.27 -36.01
N PHE A 13 -17.24 51.77 -36.79
CA PHE A 13 -18.01 50.58 -36.45
C PHE A 13 -17.16 49.32 -36.55
N LEU A 14 -16.48 49.09 -37.67
CA LEU A 14 -15.64 47.90 -37.84
C LEU A 14 -14.42 47.90 -36.91
N HIS A 15 -13.89 49.07 -36.57
CA HIS A 15 -12.87 49.19 -35.51
C HIS A 15 -13.41 48.81 -34.13
N ALA A 16 -14.64 49.21 -33.78
CA ALA A 16 -15.26 48.78 -32.53
C ALA A 16 -15.49 47.26 -32.49
N VAL A 17 -15.93 46.66 -33.61
CA VAL A 17 -16.07 45.19 -33.74
C VAL A 17 -14.72 44.50 -33.51
N ARG A 18 -13.65 44.96 -34.16
CA ARG A 18 -12.29 44.46 -33.95
C ARG A 18 -11.89 44.53 -32.47
N ASP A 19 -12.11 45.67 -31.82
CA ASP A 19 -11.69 45.89 -30.43
C ASP A 19 -12.41 44.95 -29.45
N ILE A 20 -13.69 44.67 -29.70
CA ILE A 20 -14.47 43.69 -28.93
C ILE A 20 -13.90 42.28 -29.10
N LEU A 21 -13.65 41.85 -30.35
CA LEU A 21 -13.10 40.51 -30.64
C LEU A 21 -11.67 40.33 -30.09
N SER A 22 -10.86 41.40 -30.13
CA SER A 22 -9.50 41.41 -29.60
C SER A 22 -9.48 41.28 -28.07
N SER A 23 -10.47 41.86 -27.39
CA SER A 23 -10.59 41.78 -25.93
C SER A 23 -10.92 40.36 -25.46
N TYR A 24 -11.64 39.58 -26.27
CA TYR A 24 -12.00 38.19 -25.97
C TYR A 24 -10.82 37.23 -26.16
N SER A 25 -9.97 37.49 -27.17
CA SER A 25 -8.86 36.61 -27.53
C SER A 25 -7.66 36.65 -26.56
N GLY A 26 -7.69 37.47 -25.50
CA GLY A 26 -6.61 37.56 -24.49
C GLY A 26 -5.25 38.06 -25.00
N SER A 27 -5.14 38.35 -26.30
CA SER A 27 -3.95 38.85 -26.96
C SER A 27 -3.77 40.34 -26.64
N GLN A 28 -2.99 40.65 -25.59
CA GLN A 28 -2.35 41.97 -25.41
C GLN A 28 -1.15 42.16 -26.36
N THR A 29 -1.14 41.52 -27.52
CA THR A 29 -0.18 41.84 -28.58
C THR A 29 -0.73 43.04 -29.35
N MET A 30 0.05 44.13 -29.39
CA MET A 30 -0.21 45.37 -30.14
C MET A 30 -1.16 45.12 -31.31
N THR A 31 -2.36 45.71 -31.22
CA THR A 31 -3.41 45.55 -32.22
C THR A 31 -2.81 45.84 -33.61
N PRO A 32 -2.95 44.94 -34.59
CA PRO A 32 -2.48 45.22 -35.93
C PRO A 32 -3.10 46.54 -36.38
N THR A 33 -2.27 47.49 -36.80
CA THR A 33 -2.72 48.78 -37.34
C THR A 33 -3.61 48.59 -38.56
N TYR A 34 -3.62 47.38 -39.14
CA TYR A 34 -4.37 47.01 -40.32
C TYR A 34 -5.15 45.72 -40.08
N VAL A 35 -6.48 45.77 -40.21
CA VAL A 35 -7.36 44.60 -40.11
C VAL A 35 -8.21 44.52 -41.35
N SER A 36 -8.34 43.32 -41.89
CA SER A 36 -9.18 43.04 -43.05
C SER A 36 -10.60 42.67 -42.61
N ALA A 37 -11.60 43.11 -43.38
CA ALA A 37 -12.99 42.73 -43.16
C ALA A 37 -13.18 41.19 -43.21
N CYS A 38 -12.44 40.49 -44.06
CA CYS A 38 -12.50 39.02 -44.14
C CYS A 38 -12.01 38.35 -42.85
N ALA A 39 -10.93 38.88 -42.25
CA ALA A 39 -10.40 38.36 -40.99
C ALA A 39 -11.37 38.58 -39.82
N LEU A 40 -12.13 39.67 -39.82
CA LEU A 40 -13.20 39.88 -38.83
C LEU A 40 -14.33 38.87 -39.01
N VAL A 41 -14.74 38.59 -40.25
CA VAL A 41 -15.78 37.59 -40.52
C VAL A 41 -15.34 36.20 -40.05
N GLU A 42 -14.11 35.80 -40.34
CA GLU A 42 -13.54 34.53 -39.86
C GLU A 42 -13.56 34.44 -38.33
N GLN A 43 -13.10 35.47 -37.62
CA GLN A 43 -13.12 35.51 -36.16
C GLN A 43 -14.54 35.45 -35.57
N ILE A 44 -15.51 36.10 -36.23
CA ILE A 44 -16.91 36.05 -35.80
C ILE A 44 -17.47 34.63 -35.99
N SER A 45 -17.17 33.98 -37.11
CA SER A 45 -17.61 32.60 -37.38
C SER A 45 -16.99 31.60 -36.41
N GLU A 46 -15.69 31.73 -36.10
CA GLU A 46 -15.03 30.89 -35.09
C GLU A 46 -15.69 31.05 -33.70
N LEU A 47 -16.00 32.28 -33.30
CA LEU A 47 -16.68 32.55 -32.04
C LEU A 47 -18.11 31.99 -32.01
N GLU A 48 -18.82 32.05 -33.14
CA GLU A 48 -20.16 31.44 -33.27
C GLU A 48 -20.11 29.92 -33.07
N ASP A 49 -19.11 29.25 -33.68
CA ASP A 49 -18.89 27.81 -33.51
C ASP A 49 -18.55 27.45 -32.05
N GLU A 50 -17.69 28.23 -31.39
CA GLU A 50 -17.36 28.05 -29.97
C GLU A 50 -18.59 28.22 -29.07
N LEU A 51 -19.39 29.27 -29.31
CA LEU A 51 -20.63 29.49 -28.56
C LEU A 51 -21.62 28.35 -28.72
N HIS A 52 -21.74 27.79 -29.93
CA HIS A 52 -22.55 26.60 -30.16
C HIS A 52 -22.02 25.37 -29.40
N CYS A 53 -20.70 25.20 -29.34
CA CYS A 53 -20.10 24.13 -28.54
C CYS A 53 -20.41 24.29 -27.05
N TYR A 54 -20.24 25.48 -26.49
CA TYR A 54 -20.55 25.74 -25.07
C TYR A 54 -22.03 25.58 -24.78
N GLN A 55 -22.91 26.03 -25.67
CA GLN A 55 -24.34 25.83 -25.53
C GLN A 55 -24.68 24.34 -25.49
N HIS A 56 -24.10 23.54 -26.40
CA HIS A 56 -24.31 22.10 -26.41
C HIS A 56 -23.83 21.44 -25.10
N GLU A 57 -22.67 21.84 -24.59
CA GLU A 57 -22.11 21.35 -23.34
C GLU A 57 -23.01 21.67 -22.14
N LEU A 58 -23.48 22.91 -22.04
CA LEU A 58 -24.38 23.39 -20.98
C LEU A 58 -25.74 22.68 -20.99
N GLU A 59 -26.31 22.48 -22.18
CA GLU A 59 -27.65 21.90 -22.32
C GLU A 59 -27.66 20.38 -22.22
N ASN A 60 -26.61 19.70 -22.70
CA ASN A 60 -26.65 18.26 -22.90
C ASN A 60 -25.61 17.48 -22.09
N VAL A 61 -24.38 17.99 -22.01
CA VAL A 61 -23.28 17.27 -21.35
C VAL A 61 -23.39 17.42 -19.85
N LEU A 62 -23.28 18.65 -19.33
CA LEU A 62 -23.23 18.91 -17.89
C LEU A 62 -24.44 18.36 -17.12
N PRO A 63 -25.70 18.52 -17.59
CA PRO A 63 -26.86 17.98 -16.87
C PRO A 63 -26.83 16.45 -16.79
N ARG A 64 -26.35 15.79 -17.85
CA ARG A 64 -26.21 14.33 -17.90
C ARG A 64 -25.11 13.86 -16.95
N GLU A 65 -23.96 14.53 -16.92
CA GLU A 65 -22.88 14.18 -16.00
C GLU A 65 -23.28 14.37 -14.55
N ARG A 66 -23.91 15.50 -14.24
CA ARG A 66 -24.49 15.77 -12.92
C ARG A 66 -25.49 14.69 -12.52
N GLY A 67 -26.38 14.29 -13.43
CA GLY A 67 -27.34 13.21 -13.19
C GLY A 67 -26.65 11.89 -12.84
N ARG A 68 -25.68 11.46 -13.66
CA ARG A 68 -24.90 10.24 -13.41
C ARG A 68 -24.20 10.26 -12.04
N PHE A 69 -23.62 11.40 -11.67
CA PHE A 69 -22.96 11.56 -10.38
C PHE A 69 -23.95 11.43 -9.22
N ILE A 70 -25.09 12.13 -9.28
CA ILE A 70 -26.14 12.04 -8.26
C ILE A 70 -26.64 10.60 -8.12
N ASP A 71 -26.90 9.91 -9.25
CA ASP A 71 -27.37 8.54 -9.25
C ASP A 71 -26.37 7.59 -8.57
N GLU A 72 -25.07 7.76 -8.80
CA GLU A 72 -24.02 6.98 -8.15
C GLU A 72 -24.00 7.22 -6.63
N GLN A 73 -24.07 8.48 -6.20
CA GLN A 73 -24.13 8.80 -4.77
C GLN A 73 -25.37 8.20 -4.11
N CYS A 74 -26.53 8.28 -4.77
CA CYS A 74 -27.76 7.65 -4.28
C CYS A 74 -27.62 6.12 -4.15
N ARG A 75 -27.00 5.44 -5.14
CA ARG A 75 -26.72 4.00 -5.07
C ARG A 75 -25.82 3.65 -3.89
N MET A 76 -24.76 4.43 -3.66
CA MET A 76 -23.86 4.23 -2.52
C MET A 76 -24.60 4.36 -1.20
N VAL A 77 -25.40 5.41 -1.03
CA VAL A 77 -26.21 5.64 0.18
C VAL A 77 -27.18 4.48 0.41
N GLN A 78 -27.90 4.04 -0.62
CA GLN A 78 -28.83 2.90 -0.51
C GLN A 78 -28.12 1.60 -0.11
N THR A 79 -26.92 1.36 -0.65
CA THR A 79 -26.11 0.19 -0.29
C THR A 79 -25.72 0.24 1.18
N LEU A 80 -25.29 1.40 1.66
CA LEU A 80 -24.96 1.60 3.08
C LEU A 80 -26.19 1.42 3.97
N GLU A 81 -27.32 2.00 3.61
CA GLU A 81 -28.58 1.82 4.34
C GLU A 81 -28.98 0.35 4.43
N GLN A 82 -28.86 -0.42 3.34
CA GLN A 82 -29.13 -1.86 3.33
C GLN A 82 -28.21 -2.62 4.29
N ILE A 83 -26.90 -2.34 4.26
CA ILE A 83 -25.92 -2.96 5.17
C ILE A 83 -26.26 -2.63 6.63
N LEU A 84 -26.63 -1.38 6.91
CA LEU A 84 -26.91 -0.90 8.26
C LEU A 84 -28.29 -1.30 8.80
N SER A 85 -29.25 -1.57 7.92
CA SER A 85 -30.63 -1.92 8.30
C SER A 85 -30.80 -3.39 8.70
N VAL A 86 -29.79 -4.24 8.52
CA VAL A 86 -29.82 -5.62 9.02
C VAL A 86 -29.89 -5.58 10.56
N PRO A 87 -30.95 -6.12 11.19
CA PRO A 87 -31.10 -6.05 12.64
C PRO A 87 -29.90 -6.69 13.31
N VAL A 88 -29.30 -5.95 14.25
CA VAL A 88 -28.13 -6.38 15.03
C VAL A 88 -28.54 -7.54 15.93
N THR A 89 -28.53 -8.76 15.38
CA THR A 89 -28.58 -9.99 16.17
C THR A 89 -27.23 -10.16 16.84
N HIS A 90 -27.07 -9.57 18.03
CA HIS A 90 -25.97 -9.72 19.01
C HIS A 90 -24.52 -9.57 18.52
N MET A 91 -24.29 -9.32 17.24
CA MET A 91 -22.98 -9.19 16.61
C MET A 91 -22.99 -7.89 15.80
N LEU A 92 -22.06 -6.98 16.12
CA LEU A 92 -21.85 -5.77 15.33
C LEU A 92 -21.61 -6.16 13.86
N PRO A 93 -22.19 -5.44 12.89
CA PRO A 93 -21.85 -5.64 11.48
C PRO A 93 -20.35 -5.41 11.29
N LYS A 94 -19.65 -6.42 10.76
CA LYS A 94 -18.23 -6.33 10.42
C LYS A 94 -18.10 -5.58 9.10
N PHE A 95 -17.73 -4.31 9.17
CA PHE A 95 -17.47 -3.46 8.00
C PHE A 95 -16.10 -3.71 7.35
N THR A 96 -15.32 -4.66 7.86
CA THR A 96 -14.03 -5.03 7.28
C THR A 96 -14.25 -5.57 5.87
N PRO A 97 -13.71 -4.94 4.82
CA PRO A 97 -13.81 -5.45 3.46
C PRO A 97 -13.27 -6.88 3.39
N TRP A 98 -13.94 -7.75 2.62
CA TRP A 98 -13.60 -9.17 2.54
C TRP A 98 -12.09 -9.47 2.32
N PRO A 99 -11.37 -8.76 1.42
CA PRO A 99 -9.93 -8.99 1.25
C PRO A 99 -9.12 -8.71 2.52
N LEU A 100 -9.52 -7.72 3.31
CA LEU A 100 -8.86 -7.36 4.56
C LEU A 100 -9.20 -8.36 5.68
N ALA A 101 -10.42 -8.90 5.69
CA ALA A 101 -10.81 -9.92 6.67
C ALA A 101 -9.96 -11.19 6.52
N GLN A 102 -9.78 -11.68 5.28
CA GLN A 102 -8.94 -12.85 5.00
C GLN A 102 -7.48 -12.61 5.37
N ALA A 103 -6.91 -11.45 5.00
CA ALA A 103 -5.53 -11.10 5.34
C ALA A 103 -5.28 -11.03 6.86
N LEU A 104 -6.28 -10.57 7.63
CA LEU A 104 -6.19 -10.54 9.09
C LEU A 104 -6.25 -11.94 9.71
N GLU A 105 -7.08 -12.83 9.19
CA GLU A 105 -7.17 -14.22 9.65
C GLU A 105 -5.86 -14.99 9.36
N GLU A 106 -5.29 -14.81 8.16
CA GLU A 106 -3.99 -15.38 7.79
C GLU A 106 -2.87 -14.86 8.71
N LEU A 107 -2.86 -13.56 9.01
CA LEU A 107 -1.89 -12.97 9.93
C LEU A 107 -2.03 -13.52 11.36
N GLU A 108 -3.25 -13.74 11.83
CA GLU A 108 -3.53 -14.34 13.14
C GLU A 108 -3.00 -15.78 13.23
N MET A 109 -3.21 -16.59 12.19
CA MET A 109 -2.63 -17.94 12.11
C MET A 109 -1.10 -17.91 12.12
N ILE A 110 -0.49 -17.08 11.28
CA ILE A 110 0.99 -16.94 11.24
C ILE A 110 1.52 -16.49 12.60
N SER A 111 0.82 -15.56 13.27
CA SER A 111 1.21 -15.13 14.62
C SER A 111 1.21 -16.28 15.62
N TYR A 112 0.21 -17.17 15.54
CA TYR A 112 0.14 -18.35 16.42
C TYR A 112 1.29 -19.33 16.14
N GLU A 113 1.59 -19.60 14.86
CA GLU A 113 2.70 -20.48 14.45
C GLU A 113 4.07 -19.92 14.88
N VAL A 114 4.28 -18.61 14.71
CA VAL A 114 5.50 -17.94 15.15
C VAL A 114 5.62 -18.01 16.68
N TYR A 115 4.53 -17.78 17.41
CA TYR A 115 4.53 -17.90 18.87
C TYR A 115 4.89 -19.31 19.33
N ALA A 116 4.30 -20.34 18.73
CA ALA A 116 4.62 -21.74 19.02
C ALA A 116 6.10 -22.05 18.75
N SER A 117 6.61 -21.64 17.59
CA SER A 117 8.02 -21.84 17.20
C SER A 117 8.98 -21.13 18.16
N VAL A 118 8.68 -19.88 18.55
CA VAL A 118 9.49 -19.13 19.52
C VAL A 118 9.48 -19.82 20.89
N ASN A 119 8.33 -20.34 21.31
CA ASN A 119 8.23 -21.07 22.57
C ASN A 119 9.06 -22.36 22.55
N GLU A 120 9.00 -23.15 21.47
CA GLU A 120 9.84 -24.35 21.30
C GLU A 120 11.33 -24.04 21.38
N VAL A 121 11.79 -23.02 20.65
CA VAL A 121 13.19 -22.58 20.67
C VAL A 121 13.59 -22.11 22.07
N THR A 122 12.69 -21.40 22.76
CA THR A 122 12.93 -20.92 24.13
C THR A 122 13.09 -22.10 25.09
N MET A 123 12.20 -23.10 25.04
CA MET A 123 12.28 -24.31 25.87
C MET A 123 13.55 -25.11 25.59
N ALA A 124 13.91 -25.31 24.33
CA ALA A 124 15.13 -26.01 23.94
C ALA A 124 16.39 -25.27 24.41
N ARG A 125 16.39 -23.93 24.33
CA ARG A 125 17.47 -23.09 24.87
C ARG A 125 17.60 -23.24 26.39
N GLU A 126 16.49 -23.23 27.12
CA GLU A 126 16.48 -23.39 28.57
C GLU A 126 16.99 -24.76 28.99
N GLU A 127 16.57 -25.83 28.31
CA GLU A 127 17.05 -27.19 28.55
C GLU A 127 18.57 -27.29 28.31
N LYS A 128 19.06 -26.78 27.18
CA LYS A 128 20.49 -26.74 26.88
C LYS A 128 21.27 -25.97 27.94
N THR A 129 20.72 -24.85 28.42
CA THR A 129 21.35 -24.05 29.48
C THR A 129 21.44 -24.83 30.79
N LYS A 130 20.38 -25.58 31.16
CA LYS A 130 20.39 -26.47 32.34
C LYS A 130 21.40 -27.60 32.19
N MET A 131 21.51 -28.23 31.01
CA MET A 131 22.50 -29.28 30.74
C MET A 131 23.94 -28.76 30.86
N LEU A 132 24.22 -27.56 30.36
CA LEU A 132 25.55 -26.93 30.47
C LEU A 132 25.92 -26.56 31.91
N GLN A 133 24.94 -26.30 32.78
CA GLN A 133 25.19 -26.03 34.20
C GLN A 133 25.46 -27.31 35.01
N GLN A 134 25.04 -28.49 34.55
CA GLN A 134 25.30 -29.74 35.27
C GLN A 134 26.76 -30.20 35.07
N PRO A 135 27.52 -30.49 36.15
CA PRO A 135 28.84 -31.06 36.01
C PRO A 135 28.73 -32.41 35.31
N SER A 136 29.45 -32.58 34.19
CA SER A 136 29.39 -33.83 33.43
C SER A 136 29.79 -35.01 34.32
N ARG A 137 29.17 -36.18 34.09
CA ARG A 137 29.53 -37.43 34.78
C ARG A 137 31.03 -37.72 34.64
N ASN A 138 31.61 -37.36 33.49
CA ASN A 138 33.06 -37.43 33.24
C ASN A 138 33.85 -36.46 34.12
N ALA A 139 33.42 -35.20 34.27
CA ALA A 139 34.08 -34.25 35.17
C ALA A 139 34.03 -34.70 36.64
N GLN A 140 32.94 -35.35 37.07
CA GLN A 140 32.86 -35.94 38.41
C GLN A 140 33.73 -37.20 38.56
N GLN A 141 33.79 -38.04 37.54
CA GLN A 141 34.65 -39.22 37.49
C GLN A 141 36.13 -38.83 37.51
N GLU A 142 36.53 -37.86 36.70
CA GLU A 142 37.89 -37.30 36.65
C GLU A 142 38.29 -36.72 38.00
N ARG A 143 37.42 -35.94 38.66
CA ARG A 143 37.67 -35.45 40.02
C ARG A 143 37.87 -36.58 41.03
N ARG A 144 37.09 -37.67 40.93
CA ARG A 144 37.23 -38.85 41.81
C ARG A 144 38.51 -39.62 41.52
N VAL A 145 38.85 -39.87 40.26
CA VAL A 145 40.08 -40.56 39.86
C VAL A 145 41.30 -39.76 40.29
N PHE A 146 41.26 -38.43 40.10
CA PHE A 146 42.31 -37.54 40.58
C PHE A 146 42.46 -37.63 42.10
N ALA A 147 41.36 -37.56 42.86
CA ALA A 147 41.41 -37.71 44.33
C ALA A 147 41.89 -39.11 44.77
N ASP A 148 41.44 -40.17 44.12
CA ASP A 148 41.83 -41.56 44.45
C ASP A 148 43.30 -41.82 44.11
N PHE A 149 43.84 -41.23 43.04
CA PHE A 149 45.26 -41.35 42.68
C PHE A 149 46.19 -40.76 43.76
N PHE A 150 45.85 -39.60 44.33
CA PHE A 150 46.68 -38.94 45.35
C PHE A 150 46.40 -39.40 46.78
N CYS A 151 45.17 -39.82 47.09
CA CYS A 151 44.77 -40.09 48.47
C CYS A 151 44.53 -41.58 48.77
N HIS A 152 44.14 -42.41 47.79
CA HIS A 152 43.72 -43.80 48.02
C HIS A 152 44.07 -44.74 46.83
N PRO A 153 45.36 -44.93 46.49
CA PRO A 153 45.79 -45.58 45.26
C PRO A 153 45.29 -47.03 45.12
N GLY A 154 45.19 -47.78 46.22
CA GLY A 154 44.71 -49.17 46.19
C GLY A 154 43.24 -49.31 45.73
N ARG A 155 42.42 -48.27 45.87
CA ARG A 155 41.04 -48.26 45.35
C ARG A 155 41.02 -48.17 43.83
N LEU A 156 41.92 -47.36 43.26
CA LEU A 156 42.07 -47.20 41.81
C LEU A 156 42.57 -48.50 41.16
N GLU A 157 43.57 -49.15 41.78
CA GLU A 157 44.09 -50.45 41.32
C GLU A 157 43.00 -51.53 41.27
N ASN A 158 42.13 -51.59 42.29
CA ASN A 158 41.02 -52.53 42.33
C ASN A 158 40.00 -52.28 41.20
N GLN A 159 39.68 -51.01 40.92
CA GLN A 159 38.77 -50.65 39.83
C GLN A 159 39.35 -50.97 38.45
N VAL A 160 40.64 -50.73 38.23
CA VAL A 160 41.32 -51.10 36.98
C VAL A 160 41.30 -52.62 36.78
N ARG A 161 41.56 -53.38 37.84
CA ARG A 161 41.53 -54.84 37.81
C ARG A 161 40.14 -55.38 37.48
N GLU A 162 39.09 -54.83 38.07
CA GLU A 162 37.69 -55.22 37.78
C GLU A 162 37.26 -54.82 36.36
N LEU A 163 37.70 -53.67 35.87
CA LEU A 163 37.39 -53.23 34.51
C LEU A 163 38.09 -54.13 33.48
N THR A 164 39.35 -54.48 33.74
CA THR A 164 40.14 -55.36 32.88
C THR A 164 39.54 -56.77 32.80
N SER A 165 39.02 -57.30 33.92
CA SER A 165 38.37 -58.61 33.92
C SER A 165 37.04 -58.60 33.15
N ARG A 166 36.28 -57.51 33.24
CA ARG A 166 35.03 -57.32 32.47
C ARG A 166 35.28 -57.23 30.97
N VAL A 167 36.31 -56.50 30.53
CA VAL A 167 36.65 -56.38 29.11
C VAL A 167 37.15 -57.71 28.54
N ARG A 168 37.91 -58.51 29.31
CA ARG A 168 38.30 -59.87 28.91
C ARG A 168 37.16 -60.89 28.91
N GLY A 169 36.05 -60.59 29.59
CA GLY A 169 34.90 -61.49 29.72
C GLY A 169 33.84 -61.35 28.63
N ILE A 170 34.01 -60.43 27.67
CA ILE A 170 33.09 -60.25 26.55
C ILE A 170 33.62 -61.12 25.38
N PRO A 171 32.87 -62.14 24.90
CA PRO A 171 33.28 -62.91 23.73
C PRO A 171 33.21 -62.04 22.46
N GLU A 172 34.08 -62.33 21.48
CA GLU A 172 34.11 -61.68 20.15
C GLU A 172 32.76 -61.73 19.41
#